data_AF-A0A1E5QXP3-F1
#
_entry.id   AF-A0A1E5QXP3-F1
#
_cell.length_a   1.000
_cell.length_b   1.000
_cell.length_c   1.000
_cell.angle_alpha   90.00
_cell.angle_beta   90.00
_cell.angle_gamma   90.00
#
_symmetry.space_group_name_H-M   'P 1'
#
loop_
_entity.id
_entity.type
_entity.pdbx_description
1 polymer ?
#
loop_
_entity_poly.entity_id
_entity_poly.type
_entity_poly.pdbx_seq_one_letter_code
_entity_poly.pdbx_strand_id
1 'polypeptide(L)' 'MKAGAIPFVKSRGGQMEIVGLENTELFFETEKDGVEKIVNVLKSQEKKDRLRSILDGRKNLFSQEKFYRDIKNFVDSFFV' A
#
# COMPACT_ATOMS: atom_id res chain seq x y z
N MET A 1 6.10 -0.61 3.23
CA MET A 1 5.79 0.61 4.02
C MET A 1 7.00 1.04 4.83
N LYS A 2 7.28 2.35 4.93
CA LYS A 2 8.34 2.84 5.84
C LYS A 2 7.76 2.90 7.27
N ALA A 3 8.54 2.43 8.25
CA ALA A 3 8.26 2.55 9.68
C ALA A 3 6.95 1.92 10.24
N GLY A 4 6.35 0.93 9.57
CA GLY A 4 5.19 0.20 10.13
C GLY A 4 3.85 0.98 10.16
N ALA A 5 3.78 2.08 9.42
CA ALA A 5 2.56 2.87 9.26
C ALA A 5 1.48 2.12 8.46
N ILE A 6 0.21 2.32 8.82
CA ILE A 6 -0.96 1.87 8.07
C ILE A 6 -1.48 3.08 7.27
N PRO A 7 -1.33 3.10 5.93
CA PRO A 7 -1.78 4.21 5.11
C PRO A 7 -3.28 4.09 4.84
N PHE A 8 -3.96 5.23 4.89
CA PHE A 8 -5.31 5.37 4.33
C PHE A 8 -5.17 6.24 3.09
N VAL A 9 -5.72 5.78 1.97
CA VAL A 9 -5.54 6.41 0.65
C VAL A 9 -6.87 6.73 0.01
N LYS A 10 -6.90 7.74 -0.86
CA LYS A 10 -8.10 7.99 -1.66
C LYS A 10 -8.41 6.74 -2.50
N SER A 11 -9.69 6.43 -2.66
CA SER A 11 -10.24 5.38 -3.53
C SER A 11 -10.11 5.69 -5.03
N ARG A 12 -9.07 6.46 -5.41
CA ARG A 12 -8.72 6.78 -6.79
C ARG A 12 -7.21 6.96 -6.92
N GLY A 13 -6.68 6.59 -8.08
CA GLY A 13 -5.27 6.76 -8.44
C GLY A 13 -4.33 5.63 -7.98
N GLY A 14 -3.05 5.74 -8.34
CA GLY A 14 -2.08 4.65 -8.20
C GLY A 14 -1.71 4.26 -6.76
N GLN A 15 -2.06 5.07 -5.75
CA GLN A 15 -1.82 4.73 -4.34
C GLN A 15 -2.61 3.48 -3.92
N MET A 16 -3.75 3.20 -4.56
CA MET A 16 -4.55 2.00 -4.30
C MET A 16 -3.79 0.71 -4.66
N GLU A 17 -2.99 0.74 -5.73
CA GLU A 17 -2.21 -0.41 -6.19
C GLU A 17 -1.11 -0.76 -5.18
N ILE A 18 -0.51 0.27 -4.56
CA ILE A 18 0.55 0.12 -3.57
C ILE A 18 0.04 -0.62 -2.33
N VAL A 19 -1.11 -0.17 -1.79
CA VAL A 19 -1.67 -0.73 -0.55
C VAL A 19 -2.49 -2.00 -0.81
N GLY A 20 -2.98 -2.20 -2.04
CA GLY A 20 -3.71 -3.39 -2.48
C GLY A 20 -5.17 -3.16 -2.72
N LEU A 21 -5.63 -3.47 -3.94
CA LEU A 21 -7.02 -3.29 -4.38
C LEU A 21 -8.01 -4.09 -3.54
N GLU A 22 -7.56 -5.20 -2.96
CA GLU A 22 -8.34 -6.03 -2.05
C GLU A 22 -8.52 -5.41 -0.65
N ASN A 23 -7.67 -4.46 -0.25
CA ASN A 23 -7.67 -3.84 1.08
C ASN A 23 -8.57 -2.60 1.12
N THR A 24 -9.85 -2.78 0.76
CA THR A 24 -10.84 -1.69 0.63
C THR A 24 -11.10 -0.91 1.92
N GLU A 25 -10.76 -1.48 3.07
CA GLU A 25 -10.79 -0.81 4.38
C GLU A 25 -9.75 0.30 4.52
N LEU A 26 -8.73 0.34 3.65
CA LEU A 26 -7.73 1.41 3.60
C LEU A 26 -8.10 2.53 2.62
N PHE A 27 -9.19 2.38 1.87
CA PHE A 27 -9.62 3.36 0.86
C PHE A 27 -10.65 4.31 1.42
N PHE A 28 -10.62 5.58 1.05
CA PHE A 28 -11.66 6.53 1.44
C PHE A 28 -12.05 7.50 0.32
N GLU A 29 -13.33 7.86 0.26
CA GLU A 29 -13.86 8.83 -0.71
C GLU A 29 -13.81 10.25 -0.15
N THR A 30 -14.29 10.41 1.08
CA THR A 30 -14.44 11.70 1.77
C THR A 30 -13.59 11.73 3.04
N GLU A 31 -13.30 12.92 3.56
CA GLU A 31 -12.54 13.05 4.81
C GLU A 31 -13.26 12.39 5.98
N LYS A 32 -14.59 12.53 6.06
CA LYS A 32 -15.42 11.90 7.09
C LYS A 32 -15.29 10.37 7.07
N ASP A 33 -15.43 9.77 5.88
CA ASP A 33 -15.25 8.33 5.67
C ASP A 33 -13.82 7.87 6.07
N GLY A 34 -12.80 8.65 5.69
CA GLY A 34 -11.41 8.39 6.08
C GLY A 34 -11.22 8.38 7.60
N VAL A 35 -11.77 9.37 8.30
CA VAL A 35 -11.73 9.44 9.77
C VAL A 35 -12.43 8.24 10.40
N GLU A 36 -13.62 7.88 9.93
CA GLU A 36 -14.37 6.72 10.44
C GLU A 36 -13.57 5.42 10.29
N LYS A 37 -12.92 5.20 9.14
CA LYS A 37 -12.08 4.02 8.89
C LYS A 37 -10.83 3.99 9.77
N ILE A 38 -10.15 5.13 9.95
CA ILE A 38 -9.02 5.26 10.86
C ILE A 38 -9.42 4.87 12.29
N VAL A 39 -10.52 5.45 12.79
CA VAL A 39 -11.01 5.17 14.15
C VAL A 39 -11.38 3.70 14.31
N ASN A 40 -12.02 3.08 13.31
CA ASN A 40 -12.38 1.67 13.34
C ASN A 40 -11.16 0.73 13.42
N VAL A 41 -10.05 1.09 12.76
CA VAL A 41 -8.78 0.34 12.87
C VAL A 41 -8.12 0.58 14.22
N LEU A 42 -8.07 1.83 14.71
CA LEU A 42 -7.45 2.14 15.99
C LEU A 42 -8.10 1.40 17.17
N LYS A 43 -9.41 1.18 17.11
CA LYS A 43 -10.20 0.46 18.12
C LYS A 43 -9.94 -1.05 18.19
N SER A 44 -9.28 -1.66 17.20
CA SER A 44 -9.04 -3.11 17.15
C SER A 44 -7.56 -3.43 16.95
N GLN A 45 -6.95 -4.08 17.95
CA GLN A 45 -5.57 -4.55 17.86
C GLN A 45 -5.40 -5.61 16.76
N GLU A 46 -6.35 -6.53 16.67
CA GLU A 46 -6.40 -7.56 15.61
C GLU A 46 -6.37 -6.94 14.21
N LYS A 47 -7.20 -5.92 13.94
CA LYS A 47 -7.20 -5.23 12.64
C LYS A 47 -5.86 -4.55 12.34
N LYS A 48 -5.27 -3.88 13.34
CA LYS A 48 -3.95 -3.26 13.21
C LYS A 48 -2.89 -4.28 12.79
N ASP A 49 -2.87 -5.44 13.44
CA ASP A 49 -1.85 -6.46 13.20
C ASP A 49 -2.05 -7.17 11.86
N ARG A 50 -3.31 -7.48 11.50
CA ARG A 50 -3.66 -7.99 10.17
C ARG A 50 -3.20 -7.03 9.06
N LEU A 51 -3.56 -5.75 9.17
CA LEU A 51 -3.21 -4.75 8.16
C LEU A 51 -1.70 -4.55 8.05
N ARG A 52 -0.98 -4.53 9.17
CA ARG A 52 0.49 -4.46 9.17
C ARG A 52 1.10 -5.65 8.46
N SER A 53 0.63 -6.87 8.74
CA SER A 53 1.13 -8.08 8.09
C SER A 53 0.92 -8.04 6.57
N ILE A 54 -0.25 -7.60 6.11
CA ILE A 54 -0.55 -7.47 4.68
C ILE A 54 0.36 -6.43 4.02
N LEU A 55 0.52 -5.26 4.65
CA LEU A 55 1.31 -4.15 4.13
C LEU A 55 2.82 -4.43 4.15
N ASP A 56 3.29 -5.25 5.08
CA ASP A 56 4.70 -5.65 5.16
C ASP A 56 5.06 -6.60 4.02
N GLY A 57 4.21 -7.60 3.72
CA GLY A 57 4.39 -8.50 2.58
C GLY A 57 4.47 -7.78 1.23
N ARG A 58 3.87 -6.58 1.13
CA ARG A 58 3.85 -5.75 -0.07
C ARG A 58 5.06 -4.82 -0.23
N LYS A 59 5.87 -4.65 0.82
CA LYS A 59 6.99 -3.68 0.83
C LYS A 59 7.99 -3.91 -0.30
N ASN A 60 8.22 -5.16 -0.67
CA ASN A 60 9.21 -5.51 -1.70
C ASN A 60 8.71 -5.27 -3.12
N LEU A 61 7.39 -5.25 -3.34
CA LEU A 61 6.76 -5.05 -4.66
C LEU A 61 6.97 -3.64 -5.21
N PHE A 62 7.10 -2.65 -4.31
CA PHE A 62 7.23 -1.23 -4.68
C PHE A 62 8.52 -0.64 -4.09
N SER A 63 9.58 -1.46 -4.04
CA SER A 63 10.90 -1.06 -3.54
C SER A 63 11.72 -0.36 -4.62
N GLN A 64 12.65 0.51 -4.19
CA GLN A 64 13.57 1.20 -5.10
C GLN A 64 14.45 0.18 -5.83
N GLU A 65 14.86 -0.88 -5.14
CA GLU A 65 15.67 -1.96 -5.67
C GLU A 65 14.93 -2.74 -6.76
N LYS A 66 13.62 -2.99 -6.60
CA LYS A 66 12.81 -3.63 -7.63
C LYS A 66 12.64 -2.70 -8.83
N PHE A 67 12.28 -1.45 -8.61
CA PHE A 67 12.12 -0.47 -9.69
C PHE A 67 13.38 -0.35 -10.54
N TYR A 68 14.55 -0.18 -9.91
CA TYR A 68 15.83 -0.12 -10.60
C TYR A 68 16.08 -1.39 -11.44
N ARG A 69 15.88 -2.57 -10.85
CA ARG A 69 16.09 -3.85 -11.53
C ARG A 69 15.18 -4.02 -12.74
N ASP A 70 13.89 -3.69 -12.60
CA ASP A 70 12.91 -3.83 -13.67
C ASP A 70 13.26 -2.89 -14.84
N ILE A 71 13.62 -1.63 -14.56
CA ILE A 71 14.02 -0.66 -15.59
C ILE A 71 15.32 -1.08 -16.27
N LYS A 72 16.32 -1.54 -15.50
CA LYS A 72 17.59 -2.03 -16.06
C LYS A 72 17.34 -3.20 -17.01
N ASN A 73 16.58 -4.21 -16.57
CA ASN A 73 16.25 -5.37 -17.39
C ASN A 73 15.48 -4.97 -18.66
N PHE A 74 14.56 -4.01 -18.55
CA PHE A 74 13.84 -3.47 -19.70
C PHE A 74 14.80 -2.82 -20.70
N VAL A 75 15.69 -1.92 -20.26
CA VAL A 75 16.69 -1.28 -21.14
C VAL A 75 17.60 -2.31 -21.79
N ASP A 76 18.15 -3.26 -21.01
CA ASP A 76 19.03 -4.30 -21.52
C ASP A 76 18.35 -5.14 -22.61
N SER A 77 17.02 -5.34 -22.54
CA SER A 77 16.28 -6.11 -23.55
C SER A 77 16.13 -5.42 -24.92
N PHE A 78 16.36 -4.10 -25.02
CA PHE A 78 16.35 -3.37 -26.30
C PHE A 78 17.68 -3.39 -27.04
N PHE A 79 18.78 -3.68 -26.34
CA PHE A 79 20.13 -3.64 -26.90
C PHE A 79 20.71 -5.06 -27.12
N VAL A 80 19.83 -6.06 -27.27
CA VAL A 80 20.15 -7.43 -27.69
C VAL A 80 20.07 -7.54 -29.21
#